data_AF-A0AAN9AQ77-F1
#
_entry.id   AF-A0AAN9AQ77-F1
#
_cell.length_a   1.000
_cell.length_b   1.000
_cell.length_c   1.000
_cell.angle_alpha   90.00
_cell.angle_beta   90.00
_cell.angle_gamma   90.00
#
_symmetry.space_group_name_H-M   'P 1'
#
loop_
_entity.id
_entity.type
_entity.pdbx_description
1 polymer ?
#
loop_
_entity_poly.entity_id
_entity_poly.type
_entity_poly.pdbx_seq_one_letter_code
_entity_poly.pdbx_strand_id
1 'polypeptide(L)'
;MLFVLYINDLPSVVANYVRIFADDTKVYTRSDVEGAPQTLQKDLDSLQDWSQQWLMNFHPEKCHVLKLGNKRSEAVYYMTGTDASGEACSIALEESDFEKDLGVYVDNNLSFSKHVALSAAKANRVMGVIRRSFDYLTVEVFLQLYKSLVRPILEYGHAVWQPQHKTLCQEVERVQRRATKLISSLKDKPYSERLATLKLPCLEHRRKRGDMIEVYKYLHGFYKTERPQFSFFAGRDTRGSTLKLSKPRYRLNVRGNFFSERIVNTWNSLPDQVVTAPSVNAFKARLDAHWKDLPSVFDPECY
;
A
#
# COMPACT_ATOMS: atom_id res chain seq x y z
N MET A 1 1.46 5.16 -24.15
CA MET A 1 2.92 5.38 -24.25
C MET A 1 3.25 6.82 -24.67
N LEU A 2 2.65 7.35 -25.73
CA LEU A 2 2.85 8.75 -26.17
C LEU A 2 2.62 9.78 -25.06
N PHE A 3 1.55 9.64 -24.28
CA PHE A 3 1.29 10.51 -23.14
C PHE A 3 2.44 10.53 -22.11
N VAL A 4 3.04 9.36 -21.81
CA VAL A 4 4.16 9.29 -20.85
C VAL A 4 5.39 10.00 -21.40
N LEU A 5 5.66 9.88 -22.70
CA LEU A 5 6.74 10.62 -23.35
C LEU A 5 6.49 12.14 -23.32
N TYR A 6 5.23 12.54 -23.47
CA TYR A 6 4.81 13.93 -23.49
C TYR A 6 5.02 14.63 -22.13
N ILE A 7 4.82 13.93 -21.01
CA ILE A 7 4.97 14.50 -19.67
C ILE A 7 6.36 14.28 -19.06
N ASN A 8 7.29 13.69 -19.80
CA ASN A 8 8.54 13.15 -19.23
C ASN A 8 9.52 14.25 -18.78
N ASP A 9 9.35 15.47 -19.25
CA ASP A 9 10.12 16.65 -18.84
C ASP A 9 9.51 17.38 -17.63
N LEU A 10 8.25 17.09 -17.26
CA LEU A 10 7.58 17.69 -16.09
C LEU A 10 8.46 17.62 -14.83
N PRO A 11 9.11 16.49 -14.49
CA PRO A 11 9.94 16.44 -13.30
C PRO A 11 11.15 17.38 -13.29
N SER A 12 11.54 17.91 -14.45
CA SER A 12 12.69 18.82 -14.58
C SER A 12 12.36 20.27 -14.23
N VAL A 13 11.07 20.65 -14.16
CA VAL A 13 10.66 22.03 -13.85
C VAL A 13 10.49 22.30 -12.35
N VAL A 14 10.56 21.26 -11.51
CA VAL A 14 10.38 21.36 -10.06
C VAL A 14 11.70 21.16 -9.33
N ALA A 15 11.90 21.90 -8.23
CA ALA A 15 13.07 21.81 -7.38
C ALA A 15 12.92 20.75 -6.27
N ASN A 16 11.72 20.57 -5.72
CA ASN A 16 11.45 19.56 -4.71
C ASN A 16 11.19 18.17 -5.32
N TYR A 17 10.85 17.20 -4.47
CA TYR A 17 10.56 15.85 -4.94
C TYR A 17 9.23 15.80 -5.68
N VAL A 18 9.24 15.12 -6.82
CA VAL A 18 8.04 14.86 -7.62
C VAL A 18 7.91 13.39 -7.97
N ARG A 19 6.67 12.92 -7.99
CA ARG A 19 6.30 11.60 -8.47
C ARG A 19 5.12 11.72 -9.41
N ILE A 20 5.25 11.09 -10.56
CA ILE A 20 4.22 11.06 -11.62
C ILE A 20 3.74 9.63 -11.82
N PHE A 21 2.44 9.46 -12.04
CA PHE A 21 1.85 8.24 -12.52
C PHE A 21 0.72 8.58 -13.48
N ALA A 22 0.98 8.47 -14.78
CA ALA A 22 0.10 9.04 -15.80
C ALA A 22 -0.21 10.51 -15.45
N ASP A 23 -1.47 10.89 -15.34
CA ASP A 23 -1.95 12.22 -15.02
C ASP A 23 -1.78 12.59 -13.52
N ASP A 24 -1.70 11.60 -12.64
CA ASP A 24 -1.51 11.84 -11.20
C ASP A 24 -0.08 12.32 -10.90
N THR A 25 0.06 13.61 -10.62
CA THR A 25 1.33 14.25 -10.24
C THR A 25 1.32 14.65 -8.77
N LYS A 26 2.42 14.41 -8.06
CA LYS A 26 2.59 14.76 -6.65
C LYS A 26 3.92 15.44 -6.45
N VAL A 27 3.89 16.69 -5.99
CA VAL A 27 5.08 17.41 -5.52
C VAL A 27 5.03 17.47 -4.00
N TYR A 28 6.17 17.22 -3.36
CA TYR A 28 6.26 17.24 -1.91
C TYR A 28 7.63 17.67 -1.43
N THR A 29 7.63 18.34 -0.29
CA THR A 29 8.83 18.75 0.44
C THR A 29 8.73 18.34 1.90
N ARG A 30 9.86 18.38 2.61
CA ARG A 30 9.87 18.12 4.06
C ARG A 30 9.68 19.42 4.82
N SER A 31 8.83 19.38 5.84
CA SER A 31 8.53 20.56 6.66
C SER A 31 9.69 21.07 7.53
N ASP A 32 10.78 20.32 7.64
CA ASP A 32 11.99 20.73 8.35
C ASP A 32 13.05 21.40 7.46
N VAL A 33 12.78 21.54 6.16
CA VAL A 33 13.60 22.33 5.25
C VAL A 33 13.23 23.80 5.38
N GLU A 34 14.22 24.66 5.58
CA GLU A 34 14.03 26.11 5.63
C GLU A 34 13.47 26.62 4.29
N GLY A 35 12.45 27.47 4.34
CA GLY A 35 11.78 27.97 3.14
C GLY A 35 10.91 26.93 2.41
N ALA A 36 10.64 25.76 3.02
CA ALA A 36 9.82 24.71 2.40
C ALA A 36 8.49 25.20 1.80
N PRO A 37 7.66 25.99 2.52
CA PRO A 37 6.42 26.52 1.93
C PRO A 37 6.64 27.36 0.67
N GLN A 38 7.66 28.24 0.68
CA GLN A 38 7.97 29.12 -0.44
C GLN A 38 8.49 28.32 -1.64
N THR A 39 9.37 27.34 -1.40
CA THR A 39 9.89 26.49 -2.49
C THR A 39 8.79 25.60 -3.08
N LEU A 40 7.87 25.09 -2.26
CA LEU A 40 6.76 24.28 -2.75
C LEU A 40 5.75 25.13 -3.55
N GLN A 41 5.45 26.36 -3.13
CA GLN A 41 4.64 27.28 -3.94
C GLN A 41 5.32 27.58 -5.28
N LYS A 42 6.63 27.85 -5.28
CA LYS A 42 7.39 28.07 -6.52
C LYS A 42 7.35 26.87 -7.46
N ASP A 43 7.36 25.66 -6.93
CA ASP A 43 7.21 24.45 -7.74
C ASP A 43 5.80 24.35 -8.35
N LEU A 44 4.75 24.74 -7.61
CA LEU A 44 3.38 24.82 -8.16
C LEU A 44 3.29 25.87 -9.27
N ASP A 45 3.91 27.04 -9.10
CA ASP A 45 3.96 28.08 -10.13
C ASP A 45 4.69 27.58 -11.39
N SER A 46 5.83 26.89 -11.21
CA SER A 46 6.61 26.32 -12.32
C SER A 46 5.85 25.21 -13.05
N LEU A 47 5.07 24.41 -12.31
CA LEU A 47 4.16 23.43 -12.89
C LEU A 47 3.03 24.10 -13.68
N GLN A 48 2.49 25.22 -13.19
CA GLN A 48 1.45 25.97 -13.90
C GLN A 48 1.98 26.49 -15.25
N ASP A 49 3.16 27.09 -15.27
CA ASP A 49 3.81 27.58 -16.49
C ASP A 49 4.07 26.44 -17.48
N TRP A 50 4.60 25.31 -16.99
CA TRP A 50 4.77 24.10 -17.79
C TRP A 50 3.43 23.62 -18.37
N SER A 51 2.37 23.59 -17.56
CA SER A 51 1.04 23.14 -18.00
C SER A 51 0.45 24.00 -19.12
N GLN A 52 0.72 25.31 -19.10
CA GLN A 52 0.31 26.24 -20.15
C GLN A 52 1.13 26.03 -21.43
N GLN A 53 2.45 25.90 -21.32
CA GLN A 53 3.33 25.63 -22.45
C GLN A 53 2.94 24.34 -23.19
N TRP A 54 2.61 23.29 -22.43
CA TRP A 54 2.22 21.99 -22.96
C TRP A 54 0.71 21.83 -23.13
N LEU A 55 -0.09 22.89 -22.99
CA LEU A 55 -1.55 22.88 -23.20
C LEU A 55 -2.27 21.76 -22.40
N MET A 56 -1.80 21.49 -21.19
CA MET A 56 -2.32 20.47 -20.27
C MET A 56 -2.61 21.08 -18.91
N ASN A 57 -3.51 22.06 -18.90
CA ASN A 57 -3.84 22.82 -17.71
C ASN A 57 -4.28 21.92 -16.55
N PHE A 58 -3.73 22.19 -15.37
CA PHE A 58 -4.23 21.61 -14.13
C PHE A 58 -5.64 22.10 -13.83
N HIS A 59 -6.38 21.30 -13.06
CA HIS A 59 -7.71 21.64 -12.58
C HIS A 59 -7.62 21.88 -11.06
N PRO A 60 -7.40 23.13 -10.60
CA PRO A 60 -7.06 23.40 -9.20
C PRO A 60 -8.07 22.86 -8.19
N GLU A 61 -9.36 22.82 -8.55
CA GLU A 61 -10.43 22.25 -7.71
C GLU A 61 -10.29 20.74 -7.46
N LYS A 62 -9.45 20.04 -8.24
CA LYS A 62 -9.12 18.62 -8.05
C LYS A 62 -7.76 18.42 -7.39
N CYS A 63 -7.01 19.49 -7.19
CA CYS A 63 -5.70 19.48 -6.56
C CYS A 63 -5.84 19.73 -5.06
N HIS A 64 -5.26 18.85 -4.26
CA HIS A 64 -5.41 18.88 -2.80
C HIS A 64 -4.04 18.92 -2.13
N VAL A 65 -4.00 19.50 -0.93
CA VAL A 65 -2.81 19.54 -0.08
C VAL A 65 -3.00 18.54 1.06
N LEU A 66 -2.17 17.49 1.08
CA LEU A 66 -2.10 16.55 2.20
C LEU A 66 -0.89 16.87 3.08
N LYS A 67 -1.12 17.32 4.31
CA LYS A 67 -0.06 17.60 5.28
C LYS A 67 0.17 16.35 6.15
N LEU A 68 1.40 15.80 6.10
CA LEU A 68 1.78 14.62 6.88
C LEU A 68 2.61 14.99 8.11
N GLY A 69 2.22 14.46 9.28
CA GLY A 69 2.98 14.58 10.53
C GLY A 69 2.44 15.63 11.52
N ASN A 70 3.12 15.73 12.66
CA ASN A 70 2.57 16.44 13.83
C ASN A 70 2.78 17.97 13.78
N LYS A 71 3.73 18.46 12.99
CA LYS A 71 3.97 19.89 12.83
C LYS A 71 3.01 20.43 11.78
N ARG A 72 1.99 21.14 12.22
CA ARG A 72 1.07 21.83 11.31
C ARG A 72 1.76 23.07 10.75
N SER A 73 1.82 23.15 9.42
CA SER A 73 2.12 24.39 8.71
C SER A 73 0.80 25.06 8.39
N GLU A 74 0.70 26.36 8.68
CA GLU A 74 -0.44 27.20 8.30
C GLU A 74 -0.34 27.70 6.86
N ALA A 75 0.68 27.25 6.11
CA ALA A 75 0.83 27.59 4.70
C ALA A 75 -0.40 27.16 3.89
N VAL A 76 -0.87 28.10 3.07
CA VAL A 76 -1.88 27.92 2.04
C VAL A 76 -1.17 28.00 0.70
N TYR A 77 -1.51 27.08 -0.20
CA TYR A 77 -0.94 27.01 -1.53
C TYR A 77 -1.97 27.40 -2.56
N TYR A 78 -1.51 27.97 -3.67
CA TYR A 78 -2.37 28.53 -4.71
C TYR A 78 -1.98 27.97 -6.08
N MET A 79 -2.96 27.85 -6.97
CA MET A 79 -2.76 27.56 -8.39
C MET A 79 -3.65 28.48 -9.23
N THR A 80 -3.29 28.68 -10.50
CA THR A 80 -4.11 29.46 -11.42
C THR A 80 -5.22 28.59 -11.99
N GLY A 81 -6.47 29.01 -11.81
CA GLY A 81 -7.64 28.43 -12.44
C GLY A 81 -8.38 29.43 -13.32
N THR A 82 -9.58 29.05 -13.73
CA THR A 82 -10.50 29.90 -14.49
C THR A 82 -11.80 30.03 -13.73
N ASP A 83 -12.31 31.25 -13.59
CA ASP A 83 -13.61 31.47 -12.97
C ASP A 83 -14.78 31.14 -13.92
N ALA A 84 -16.02 31.33 -13.44
CA ALA A 84 -17.22 31.07 -14.22
C ALA A 84 -17.37 31.95 -15.47
N SER A 85 -16.64 33.07 -15.54
CA SER A 85 -16.58 33.96 -16.71
C SER A 85 -15.44 33.61 -17.67
N GLY A 86 -14.59 32.65 -17.30
CA GLY A 86 -13.43 32.22 -18.09
C GLY A 86 -12.18 33.06 -17.87
N GLU A 87 -12.17 33.97 -16.89
CA GLU A 87 -10.99 34.76 -16.56
C GLU A 87 -10.06 34.01 -15.60
N ALA A 88 -8.75 34.26 -15.76
CA ALA A 88 -7.74 33.64 -14.91
C ALA A 88 -7.86 34.15 -13.47
N CYS A 89 -7.93 33.23 -12.52
CA CYS A 89 -8.04 33.55 -11.10
C CYS A 89 -7.09 32.70 -10.27
N SER A 90 -6.72 33.21 -9.09
CA SER A 90 -5.93 32.44 -8.12
C SER A 90 -6.87 31.62 -7.25
N ILE A 91 -6.67 30.30 -7.24
CA ILE A 91 -7.47 29.35 -6.47
C ILE A 91 -6.60 28.78 -5.34
N ALA A 92 -7.05 28.92 -4.10
CA ALA A 92 -6.43 28.26 -2.95
C ALA A 92 -6.71 26.76 -3.03
N LEU A 93 -5.66 25.94 -2.89
CA LEU A 93 -5.80 24.49 -2.88
C LEU A 93 -6.43 24.02 -1.57
N GLU A 94 -7.39 23.10 -1.67
CA GLU A 94 -8.08 22.55 -0.50
C GLU A 94 -7.13 21.66 0.31
N GLU A 95 -7.06 21.87 1.62
CA GLU A 95 -6.38 20.95 2.52
C GLU A 95 -7.29 19.73 2.77
N SER A 96 -6.72 18.55 2.57
CA SER A 96 -7.44 17.29 2.72
C SER A 96 -6.82 16.46 3.84
N ASP A 97 -7.68 15.83 4.64
CA ASP A 97 -7.26 14.89 5.69
C ASP A 97 -6.81 13.53 5.13
N PHE A 98 -7.17 13.23 3.88
CA PHE A 98 -6.81 11.98 3.22
C PHE A 98 -6.80 12.12 1.69
N GLU A 99 -5.81 11.51 1.04
CA GLU A 99 -5.77 11.46 -0.43
C GLU A 99 -5.71 10.05 -0.96
N LYS A 100 -6.33 9.84 -2.13
CA LYS A 100 -6.29 8.55 -2.82
C LYS A 100 -5.12 8.54 -3.78
N ASP A 101 -4.13 7.70 -3.50
CA ASP A 101 -2.96 7.51 -4.35
C ASP A 101 -2.89 6.08 -4.88
N LEU A 102 -2.93 5.91 -6.21
CA LEU A 102 -2.88 4.60 -6.88
C LEU A 102 -3.83 3.57 -6.26
N GLY A 103 -5.03 4.00 -5.86
CA GLY A 103 -6.04 3.11 -5.25
C GLY A 103 -5.89 2.86 -3.75
N VAL A 104 -4.93 3.49 -3.07
CA VAL A 104 -4.75 3.44 -1.62
C VAL A 104 -5.10 4.80 -1.01
N TYR A 105 -5.94 4.83 0.01
CA TYR A 105 -6.24 6.07 0.73
C TYR A 105 -5.21 6.31 1.84
N VAL A 106 -4.50 7.43 1.77
CA VAL A 106 -3.45 7.82 2.72
C VAL A 106 -3.98 8.98 3.56
N ASP A 107 -4.16 8.77 4.86
CA ASP A 107 -4.53 9.84 5.81
C ASP A 107 -3.32 10.57 6.39
N ASN A 108 -3.54 11.78 6.90
CA ASN A 108 -2.53 12.64 7.53
C ASN A 108 -1.73 11.99 8.68
N ASN A 109 -2.31 10.97 9.33
CA ASN A 109 -1.69 10.22 10.42
C ASN A 109 -1.07 8.88 9.97
N LEU A 110 -1.14 8.55 8.68
CA LEU A 110 -0.70 7.28 8.10
C LEU A 110 -1.28 6.06 8.84
N SER A 111 -2.52 6.17 9.33
CA SER A 111 -3.21 5.10 10.04
C SER A 111 -3.80 4.05 9.10
N PHE A 112 -4.13 4.46 7.87
CA PHE A 112 -4.83 3.71 6.84
C PHE A 112 -6.23 3.23 7.26
N SER A 113 -6.80 3.83 8.31
CA SER A 113 -8.13 3.44 8.84
C SER A 113 -9.22 3.65 7.80
N LYS A 114 -9.17 4.78 7.08
CA LYS A 114 -10.11 5.09 5.98
C LYS A 114 -9.97 4.07 4.84
N HIS A 115 -8.74 3.72 4.48
CA HIS A 115 -8.47 2.74 3.42
C HIS A 115 -9.02 1.36 3.77
N VAL A 116 -8.79 0.89 5.01
CA VAL A 116 -9.32 -0.39 5.50
C VAL A 116 -10.84 -0.40 5.45
N ALA A 117 -11.49 0.64 5.96
CA ALA A 117 -12.95 0.75 5.97
C ALA A 117 -13.53 0.71 4.55
N LEU A 118 -12.97 1.50 3.62
CA LEU A 118 -13.42 1.55 2.22
C LEU A 118 -13.16 0.23 1.47
N SER A 119 -12.00 -0.39 1.70
CA SER A 119 -11.65 -1.69 1.10
C SER A 119 -12.57 -2.80 1.60
N ALA A 120 -12.83 -2.86 2.91
CA ALA A 120 -13.76 -3.81 3.50
C ALA A 120 -15.19 -3.57 3.00
N ALA A 121 -15.65 -2.32 2.90
CA ALA A 121 -16.97 -1.99 2.36
C ALA A 121 -17.11 -2.41 0.88
N LYS A 122 -16.09 -2.14 0.05
CA LYS A 122 -16.05 -2.57 -1.35
C LYS A 122 -16.08 -4.10 -1.47
N ALA A 123 -15.25 -4.80 -0.70
CA ALA A 123 -15.23 -6.26 -0.69
C ALA A 123 -16.57 -6.86 -0.22
N ASN A 124 -17.21 -6.30 0.81
CA ASN A 124 -18.53 -6.73 1.26
C ASN A 124 -19.62 -6.48 0.21
N ARG A 125 -19.56 -5.39 -0.57
CA ARG A 125 -20.49 -5.17 -1.69
C ARG A 125 -20.36 -6.27 -2.73
N VAL A 126 -19.14 -6.63 -3.12
CA VAL A 126 -18.88 -7.73 -4.07
C VAL A 126 -19.35 -9.08 -3.49
N MET A 127 -19.09 -9.35 -2.21
CA MET A 127 -19.64 -10.52 -1.52
C MET A 127 -21.17 -10.56 -1.55
N GLY A 128 -21.83 -9.41 -1.39
CA GLY A 128 -23.28 -9.29 -1.47
C GLY A 128 -23.82 -9.58 -2.88
N VAL A 129 -23.11 -9.16 -3.92
CA VAL A 129 -23.43 -9.54 -5.31
C VAL A 129 -23.30 -11.04 -5.49
N ILE A 130 -22.18 -11.65 -5.10
CA ILE A 130 -21.98 -13.11 -5.17
C ILE A 130 -23.13 -13.84 -4.47
N ARG A 131 -23.49 -13.44 -3.26
CA ARG A 131 -24.59 -14.07 -2.52
C ARG A 131 -25.94 -13.98 -3.24
N ARG A 132 -26.22 -12.90 -3.96
CA ARG A 132 -27.50 -12.72 -4.68
C ARG A 132 -27.52 -13.41 -6.04
N SER A 133 -26.35 -13.67 -6.63
CA SER A 133 -26.24 -14.28 -7.95
C SER A 133 -26.29 -15.80 -7.95
N PHE A 134 -26.14 -16.45 -6.79
CA PHE A 134 -26.08 -17.91 -6.67
C PHE A 134 -27.00 -18.39 -5.54
N ASP A 135 -27.96 -19.24 -5.87
CA ASP A 135 -28.82 -19.90 -4.87
C ASP A 135 -28.06 -20.94 -4.04
N TYR A 136 -27.09 -21.61 -4.67
CA TYR A 136 -26.21 -22.57 -4.05
C TYR A 136 -24.76 -22.34 -4.47
N LEU A 137 -23.85 -22.34 -3.49
CA LEU A 137 -22.41 -22.20 -3.71
C LEU A 137 -21.70 -23.45 -3.20
N THR A 138 -21.11 -24.23 -4.13
CA THR A 138 -20.16 -25.28 -3.75
C THR A 138 -18.88 -24.65 -3.18
N VAL A 139 -18.09 -25.46 -2.47
CA VAL A 139 -16.80 -25.03 -1.93
C VAL A 139 -15.88 -24.52 -3.05
N GLU A 140 -15.84 -25.21 -4.19
CA GLU A 140 -14.99 -24.90 -5.33
C GLU A 140 -15.37 -23.56 -5.95
N VAL A 141 -16.67 -23.36 -6.24
CA VAL A 141 -17.19 -22.13 -6.85
C VAL A 141 -17.00 -20.95 -5.90
N PHE A 142 -17.32 -21.12 -4.61
CA PHE A 142 -17.06 -20.10 -3.61
C PHE A 142 -15.58 -19.70 -3.58
N LEU A 143 -14.67 -20.68 -3.53
CA LEU A 143 -13.23 -20.41 -3.47
C LEU A 143 -12.75 -19.67 -4.70
N GLN A 144 -13.24 -20.04 -5.89
CA GLN A 144 -12.90 -19.37 -7.14
C GLN A 144 -13.36 -17.90 -7.12
N LEU A 145 -14.64 -17.65 -6.83
CA LEU A 145 -15.22 -16.30 -6.77
C LEU A 145 -14.57 -15.43 -5.69
N TYR A 146 -14.36 -15.98 -4.51
CA TYR A 146 -13.74 -15.26 -3.40
C TYR A 146 -12.30 -14.88 -3.72
N LYS A 147 -11.51 -15.81 -4.28
CA LYS A 147 -10.10 -15.57 -4.65
C LYS A 147 -9.95 -14.60 -5.83
N SER A 148 -10.89 -14.60 -6.79
CA SER A 148 -10.78 -13.77 -7.99
C SER A 148 -11.41 -12.38 -7.85
N LEU A 149 -12.48 -12.22 -7.06
CA LEU A 149 -13.24 -10.97 -7.00
C LEU A 149 -13.09 -10.22 -5.67
N VAL A 150 -13.03 -10.94 -4.55
CA VAL A 150 -13.14 -10.33 -3.22
C VAL A 150 -11.76 -10.13 -2.60
N ARG A 151 -10.93 -11.17 -2.62
CA ARG A 151 -9.59 -11.13 -2.03
C ARG A 151 -8.67 -10.08 -2.65
N PRO A 152 -8.65 -9.87 -3.98
CA PRO A 152 -7.78 -8.85 -4.57
C PRO A 152 -8.06 -7.45 -4.03
N ILE A 153 -9.32 -7.13 -3.71
CA ILE A 153 -9.70 -5.85 -3.09
C ILE A 153 -9.04 -5.68 -1.71
N LEU A 154 -8.92 -6.77 -0.94
CA LEU A 154 -8.36 -6.75 0.42
C LEU A 154 -6.83 -6.86 0.46
N GLU A 155 -6.19 -7.24 -0.65
CA GLU A 155 -4.74 -7.47 -0.73
C GLU A 155 -4.01 -6.42 -1.60
N TYR A 156 -4.76 -5.68 -2.42
CA TYR A 156 -4.20 -4.66 -3.29
C TYR A 156 -3.44 -3.61 -2.49
N GLY A 157 -2.18 -3.35 -2.87
CA GLY A 157 -1.33 -2.35 -2.22
C GLY A 157 -0.91 -2.69 -0.79
N HIS A 158 -1.07 -3.92 -0.30
CA HIS A 158 -0.80 -4.27 1.12
C HIS A 158 0.60 -3.83 1.60
N ALA A 159 1.62 -3.89 0.74
CA ALA A 159 2.97 -3.41 1.07
C ALA A 159 2.96 -1.97 1.61
N VAL A 160 2.05 -1.11 1.12
CA VAL A 160 1.92 0.28 1.57
C VAL A 160 1.15 0.40 2.88
N TRP A 161 -0.06 -0.16 2.96
CA TRP A 161 -1.04 0.19 4.01
C TRP A 161 -1.20 -0.85 5.13
N GLN A 162 -0.49 -1.98 5.09
CA GLN A 162 -0.72 -3.11 6.01
C GLN A 162 -0.87 -2.68 7.48
N PRO A 163 -2.07 -2.85 8.06
CA PRO A 163 -2.36 -2.36 9.40
C PRO A 163 -1.58 -3.20 10.42
N GLN A 164 -1.10 -2.54 11.47
CA GLN A 164 -0.50 -3.21 12.63
C GLN A 164 -1.44 -3.19 13.84
N HIS A 165 -2.42 -2.27 13.86
CA HIS A 165 -3.39 -2.21 14.94
C HIS A 165 -4.38 -3.38 14.85
N LYS A 166 -4.54 -4.14 15.94
CA LYS A 166 -5.36 -5.36 15.96
C LYS A 166 -6.79 -5.11 15.49
N THR A 167 -7.39 -3.97 15.80
CA THR A 167 -8.76 -3.66 15.36
C THR A 167 -8.88 -3.55 13.84
N LEU A 168 -7.93 -2.88 13.17
CA LEU A 168 -7.91 -2.76 11.71
C LEU A 168 -7.62 -4.11 11.04
N CYS A 169 -6.72 -4.92 11.61
CA CYS A 169 -6.52 -6.31 11.15
C CYS A 169 -7.82 -7.12 11.23
N GLN A 170 -8.55 -7.00 12.33
CA GLN A 170 -9.84 -7.68 12.53
C GLN A 170 -10.91 -7.17 11.57
N GLU A 171 -10.93 -5.88 11.21
CA GLU A 171 -11.88 -5.35 10.23
C GLU A 171 -11.69 -5.96 8.85
N VAL A 172 -10.44 -6.09 8.39
CA VAL A 172 -10.12 -6.77 7.13
C VAL A 172 -10.49 -8.26 7.23
N GLU A 173 -10.11 -8.93 8.33
CA GLU A 173 -10.36 -10.36 8.54
C GLU A 173 -11.86 -10.68 8.63
N ARG A 174 -12.68 -9.74 9.14
CA ARG A 174 -14.13 -9.88 9.26
C ARG A 174 -14.79 -10.14 7.89
N VAL A 175 -14.22 -9.63 6.80
CA VAL A 175 -14.71 -9.90 5.45
C VAL A 175 -14.55 -11.38 5.10
N GLN A 176 -13.36 -11.96 5.30
CA GLN A 176 -13.13 -13.39 5.07
C GLN A 176 -13.98 -14.24 6.03
N ARG A 177 -14.07 -13.86 7.30
CA ARG A 177 -14.89 -14.53 8.32
C ARG A 177 -16.37 -14.61 7.95
N ARG A 178 -16.92 -13.54 7.37
CA ARG A 178 -18.30 -13.50 6.84
C ARG A 178 -18.43 -14.30 5.55
N ALA A 179 -17.46 -14.19 4.64
CA ALA A 179 -17.48 -14.88 3.36
C ALA A 179 -17.56 -16.40 3.55
N THR A 180 -16.73 -16.97 4.43
CA THR A 180 -16.73 -18.42 4.70
C THR A 180 -18.00 -18.93 5.38
N LYS A 181 -18.93 -18.05 5.83
CA LYS A 181 -20.26 -18.45 6.34
C LYS A 181 -21.28 -18.68 5.22
N LEU A 182 -20.98 -18.29 3.98
CA LEU A 182 -21.88 -18.53 2.85
C LEU A 182 -21.96 -20.01 2.48
N ILE A 183 -20.95 -20.80 2.84
CA ILE A 183 -20.96 -22.24 2.66
C ILE A 183 -21.76 -22.85 3.82
N SER A 184 -22.94 -23.40 3.52
CA SER A 184 -23.88 -23.92 4.51
C SER A 184 -23.26 -24.99 5.42
N SER A 185 -22.50 -25.93 4.86
CA SER A 185 -21.82 -27.02 5.59
C SER A 185 -20.74 -26.54 6.57
N LEU A 186 -20.26 -25.31 6.42
CA LEU A 186 -19.22 -24.73 7.26
C LEU A 186 -19.75 -23.65 8.20
N LYS A 187 -20.98 -23.16 8.02
CA LYS A 187 -21.51 -21.95 8.66
C LYS A 187 -21.31 -21.90 10.18
N ASP A 188 -21.56 -23.03 10.86
CA ASP A 188 -21.58 -23.15 12.32
C ASP A 188 -20.25 -23.62 12.92
N LYS A 189 -19.25 -23.93 12.08
CA LYS A 189 -17.90 -24.30 12.54
C LYS A 189 -17.12 -23.07 13.04
N PRO A 190 -16.22 -23.23 14.03
CA PRO A 190 -15.26 -22.21 14.42
C PRO A 190 -14.48 -21.64 13.23
N TYR A 191 -14.10 -20.36 13.28
CA TYR A 191 -13.49 -19.70 12.11
C TYR A 191 -12.20 -20.37 11.63
N SER A 192 -11.32 -20.76 12.54
CA SER A 192 -10.06 -21.45 12.22
C SER A 192 -10.30 -22.79 11.53
N GLU A 193 -11.29 -23.57 11.97
CA GLU A 193 -11.67 -24.83 11.33
C GLU A 193 -12.22 -24.61 9.91
N ARG A 194 -13.00 -23.54 9.69
CA ARG A 194 -13.48 -23.17 8.34
C ARG A 194 -12.31 -22.81 7.43
N LEU A 195 -11.32 -22.08 7.93
CA LEU A 195 -10.11 -21.73 7.19
C LEU A 195 -9.29 -22.96 6.82
N ALA A 196 -9.06 -23.86 7.78
CA ALA A 196 -8.33 -25.11 7.55
C ALA A 196 -9.03 -26.01 6.52
N THR A 197 -10.35 -26.20 6.66
CA THR A 197 -11.17 -27.01 5.74
C THR A 197 -11.12 -26.46 4.32
N LEU A 198 -11.19 -25.14 4.17
CA LEU A 198 -11.16 -24.46 2.88
C LEU A 198 -9.73 -24.28 2.32
N LYS A 199 -8.70 -24.66 3.08
CA LYS A 199 -7.29 -24.34 2.79
C LYS A 199 -7.12 -22.86 2.46
N LEU A 200 -7.77 -22.01 3.25
CA LEU A 200 -7.75 -20.56 3.16
C LEU A 200 -6.94 -19.99 4.31
N PRO A 201 -5.69 -19.55 4.08
CA PRO A 201 -4.95 -18.87 5.13
C PRO A 201 -5.67 -17.59 5.56
N CYS A 202 -5.51 -17.18 6.82
CA CYS A 202 -6.02 -15.90 7.29
C CYS A 202 -5.40 -14.74 6.49
N LEU A 203 -6.10 -13.61 6.39
CA LEU A 203 -5.63 -12.51 5.54
C LEU A 203 -4.37 -11.87 6.12
N GLU A 204 -4.16 -11.92 7.44
CA GLU A 204 -2.93 -11.44 8.06
C GLU A 204 -1.71 -12.26 7.62
N HIS A 205 -1.82 -13.59 7.68
CA HIS A 205 -0.76 -14.48 7.18
C HIS A 205 -0.47 -14.21 5.71
N ARG A 206 -1.52 -14.00 4.90
CA ARG A 206 -1.35 -13.68 3.47
C ARG A 206 -0.64 -12.36 3.22
N ARG A 207 -0.92 -11.33 4.02
CA ARG A 207 -0.20 -10.04 3.96
C ARG A 207 1.27 -10.18 4.36
N LYS A 208 1.57 -10.90 5.46
CA LYS A 208 2.95 -11.24 5.86
C LYS A 208 3.70 -12.02 4.79
N ARG A 209 3.04 -12.96 4.13
CA ARG A 209 3.58 -13.70 2.98
C ARG A 209 3.84 -12.78 1.78
N GLY A 210 2.91 -11.87 1.50
CA GLY A 210 3.06 -10.84 0.46
C GLY A 210 4.28 -9.95 0.73
N ASP A 211 4.42 -9.44 1.95
CA ASP A 211 5.59 -8.67 2.39
C ASP A 211 6.90 -9.41 2.10
N MET A 212 7.00 -10.70 2.45
CA MET A 212 8.19 -11.52 2.18
C MET A 212 8.48 -11.70 0.68
N ILE A 213 7.45 -11.83 -0.15
CA ILE A 213 7.60 -11.92 -1.60
C ILE A 213 8.09 -10.60 -2.17
N GLU A 214 7.59 -9.47 -1.67
CA GLU A 214 7.99 -8.14 -2.13
C GLU A 214 9.45 -7.83 -1.78
N VAL A 215 9.91 -8.17 -0.56
CA VAL A 215 11.34 -8.01 -0.22
C VAL A 215 12.23 -8.96 -1.03
N TYR A 216 11.79 -10.20 -1.28
CA TYR A 216 12.55 -11.11 -2.16
C TYR A 216 12.74 -10.51 -3.56
N LYS A 217 11.65 -10.04 -4.19
CA LYS A 217 11.70 -9.39 -5.51
C LYS A 217 12.63 -8.18 -5.50
N TYR A 218 12.54 -7.37 -4.44
CA TYR A 218 13.39 -6.20 -4.27
C TYR A 218 14.88 -6.57 -4.25
N LEU A 219 15.27 -7.50 -3.38
CA LEU A 219 16.67 -7.88 -3.20
C LEU A 219 17.25 -8.67 -4.39
N HIS A 220 16.40 -9.31 -5.20
CA HIS A 220 16.80 -10.02 -6.41
C HIS A 220 16.67 -9.17 -7.69
N GLY A 221 16.51 -7.84 -7.57
CA GLY A 221 16.61 -6.93 -8.71
C GLY A 221 15.40 -6.91 -9.64
N PHE A 222 14.23 -7.38 -9.22
CA PHE A 222 13.00 -7.29 -10.02
C PHE A 222 12.49 -5.85 -10.14
N TYR A 223 12.95 -4.95 -9.27
CA TYR A 223 12.57 -3.53 -9.27
C TYR A 223 13.77 -2.65 -9.60
N LYS A 224 13.63 -1.82 -10.63
CA LYS A 224 14.54 -0.69 -10.85
C LYS A 224 14.26 0.36 -9.79
N THR A 225 15.17 0.50 -8.84
CA THR A 225 15.00 1.43 -7.73
C THR A 225 16.16 2.42 -7.71
N GLU A 226 15.86 3.71 -7.84
CA GLU A 226 16.87 4.78 -7.78
C GLU A 226 17.33 5.07 -6.34
N ARG A 227 16.53 4.68 -5.34
CA ARG A 227 16.82 4.89 -3.91
C ARG A 227 16.69 3.59 -3.13
N PRO A 228 17.81 2.96 -2.74
CA PRO A 228 17.76 1.73 -1.99
C PRO A 228 16.95 1.91 -0.69
N GLN A 229 15.91 1.11 -0.49
CA GLN A 229 15.07 1.15 0.71
C GLN A 229 15.63 0.28 1.84
N PHE A 230 16.54 -0.64 1.49
CA PHE A 230 17.11 -1.62 2.39
C PHE A 230 18.63 -1.53 2.37
N SER A 231 19.23 -1.69 3.54
CA SER A 231 20.68 -1.82 3.70
C SER A 231 20.99 -3.22 4.22
N PHE A 232 22.01 -3.86 3.65
CA PHE A 232 22.49 -5.14 4.16
C PHE A 232 23.21 -4.97 5.50
N PHE A 233 23.16 -6.00 6.33
CA PHE A 233 23.88 -6.03 7.59
C PHE A 233 25.39 -6.18 7.32
N ALA A 234 26.18 -5.20 7.76
CA ALA A 234 27.63 -5.14 7.49
C ALA A 234 28.51 -5.82 8.57
N GLY A 235 27.92 -6.62 9.48
CA GLY A 235 28.67 -7.28 10.55
C GLY A 235 29.36 -8.58 10.11
N ARG A 236 30.38 -9.00 10.86
CA ARG A 236 31.16 -10.25 10.63
C ARG A 236 30.42 -11.50 11.11
N ASP A 237 29.15 -11.62 10.77
CA ASP A 237 28.36 -12.79 11.15
C ASP A 237 28.70 -13.96 10.22
N THR A 238 29.57 -14.87 10.68
CA THR A 238 30.00 -16.05 9.89
C THR A 238 28.91 -17.14 9.82
N ARG A 239 27.74 -16.93 10.44
CA ARG A 239 26.65 -17.91 10.56
C ARG A 239 25.28 -17.33 10.15
N GLY A 240 25.25 -16.47 9.13
CA GLY A 240 24.02 -15.86 8.61
C GLY A 240 23.98 -15.83 7.08
N SER A 241 22.77 -15.69 6.52
CA SER A 241 22.58 -15.47 5.08
C SER A 241 23.23 -14.16 4.65
N THR A 242 23.81 -14.13 3.44
CA THR A 242 24.35 -12.90 2.83
C THR A 242 23.29 -11.84 2.57
N LEU A 243 22.00 -12.23 2.54
CA LEU A 243 20.86 -11.34 2.30
C LEU A 243 20.25 -10.77 3.59
N LYS A 244 20.96 -10.84 4.72
CA LYS A 244 20.51 -10.30 6.00
C LYS A 244 20.40 -8.77 5.94
N LEU A 245 19.25 -8.26 6.38
CA LEU A 245 18.95 -6.83 6.38
C LEU A 245 19.37 -6.17 7.70
N SER A 246 19.89 -4.96 7.60
CA SER A 246 20.14 -4.09 8.74
C SER A 246 18.81 -3.58 9.29
N LYS A 247 18.64 -3.62 10.61
CA LYS A 247 17.46 -3.09 11.31
C LYS A 247 17.76 -1.66 11.74
N PRO A 248 17.21 -0.64 11.06
CA PRO A 248 17.47 0.74 11.46
C PRO A 248 16.67 1.08 12.73
N ARG A 249 17.12 2.11 13.43
CA ARG A 249 16.42 2.64 14.61
C ARG A 249 15.46 3.72 14.17
N TYR A 250 14.27 3.73 14.76
CA TYR A 250 13.27 4.77 14.52
C TYR A 250 12.70 5.28 15.85
N ARG A 251 12.29 6.54 15.87
CA ARG A 251 11.71 7.20 17.06
C ARG A 251 10.20 7.01 17.17
N LEU A 252 9.49 7.04 16.03
CA LEU A 252 8.03 7.01 16.00
C LEU A 252 7.52 5.62 15.61
N ASN A 253 6.48 5.14 16.29
CA ASN A 253 5.86 3.84 15.99
C ASN A 253 5.35 3.75 14.55
N VAL A 254 4.83 4.86 14.00
CA VAL A 254 4.37 4.91 12.60
C VAL A 254 5.48 4.51 11.62
N ARG A 255 6.73 4.88 11.90
CA ARG A 255 7.87 4.49 11.05
C ARG A 255 8.11 2.98 11.10
N GLY A 256 7.99 2.36 12.26
CA GLY A 256 8.12 0.91 12.42
C GLY A 256 7.11 0.10 11.58
N ASN A 257 5.98 0.70 11.20
CA ASN A 257 4.95 0.07 10.38
C ASN A 257 5.27 0.12 8.87
N PHE A 258 6.28 0.89 8.45
CA PHE A 258 6.65 1.01 7.05
C PHE A 258 7.16 -0.33 6.54
N PHE A 259 6.91 -0.61 5.26
CA PHE A 259 7.39 -1.83 4.59
C PHE A 259 8.88 -2.07 4.83
N SER A 260 9.72 -1.02 4.70
CA SER A 260 11.17 -1.13 4.88
C SER A 260 11.60 -1.54 6.30
N GLU A 261 10.73 -1.38 7.29
CA GLU A 261 11.02 -1.59 8.70
C GLU A 261 10.39 -2.88 9.24
N ARG A 262 9.09 -3.07 9.00
CA ARG A 262 8.31 -4.18 9.59
C ARG A 262 8.76 -5.55 9.13
N ILE A 263 9.31 -5.64 7.91
CA ILE A 263 9.70 -6.92 7.30
C ILE A 263 11.03 -7.46 7.81
N VAL A 264 11.88 -6.60 8.39
CA VAL A 264 13.29 -6.92 8.67
C VAL A 264 13.45 -8.12 9.60
N ASN A 265 12.67 -8.18 10.69
CA ASN A 265 12.78 -9.28 11.66
C ASN A 265 12.34 -10.61 11.03
N THR A 266 11.22 -10.60 10.31
CA THR A 266 10.68 -11.80 9.65
C THR A 266 11.65 -12.29 8.57
N TRP A 267 12.15 -11.39 7.72
CA TRP A 267 13.12 -11.74 6.68
C TRP A 267 14.39 -12.34 7.27
N ASN A 268 14.97 -11.72 8.30
CA ASN A 268 16.19 -12.20 8.94
C ASN A 268 16.03 -13.51 9.71
N SER A 269 14.79 -13.91 10.04
CA SER A 269 14.49 -15.22 10.64
C SER A 269 14.37 -16.36 9.64
N LEU A 270 14.26 -16.05 8.34
CA LEU A 270 14.11 -17.07 7.31
C LEU A 270 15.43 -17.85 7.11
N PRO A 271 15.36 -19.17 6.89
CA PRO A 271 16.53 -19.97 6.56
C PRO A 271 17.19 -19.51 5.25
N ASP A 272 18.50 -19.66 5.15
CA ASP A 272 19.27 -19.26 3.95
C ASP A 272 18.69 -19.90 2.67
N GLN A 273 18.39 -21.21 2.72
CA GLN A 273 17.76 -21.93 1.62
C GLN A 273 16.43 -21.31 1.14
N VAL A 274 15.69 -20.60 1.98
CA VAL A 274 14.45 -19.94 1.57
C VAL A 274 14.81 -18.66 0.82
N VAL A 275 15.66 -17.81 1.41
CA VAL A 275 15.99 -16.48 0.86
C VAL A 275 16.84 -16.55 -0.41
N THR A 276 17.68 -17.58 -0.57
CA THR A 276 18.52 -17.82 -1.77
C THR A 276 17.80 -18.62 -2.86
N ALA A 277 16.46 -18.68 -2.81
CA ALA A 277 15.70 -19.37 -3.86
C ALA A 277 16.00 -18.81 -5.26
N PRO A 278 16.09 -19.67 -6.30
CA PRO A 278 16.51 -19.25 -7.64
C PRO A 278 15.44 -18.48 -8.43
N SER A 279 14.19 -18.49 -7.95
CA SER A 279 13.09 -17.77 -8.59
C SER A 279 12.01 -17.40 -7.58
N VAL A 280 11.16 -16.43 -7.95
CA VAL A 280 9.99 -16.03 -7.13
C VAL A 280 9.08 -17.22 -6.82
N ASN A 281 8.92 -18.16 -7.75
CA ASN A 281 8.08 -19.34 -7.53
C ASN A 281 8.74 -20.35 -6.60
N ALA A 282 10.05 -20.57 -6.73
CA ALA A 282 10.80 -21.37 -5.78
C ALA A 282 10.79 -20.75 -4.37
N PHE A 283 10.93 -19.43 -4.28
CA PHE A 283 10.83 -18.69 -3.02
C PHE A 283 9.48 -18.90 -2.36
N LYS A 284 8.37 -18.68 -3.10
CA LYS A 284 7.01 -18.91 -2.62
C LYS A 284 6.84 -20.34 -2.07
N ALA A 285 7.27 -21.35 -2.82
CA ALA A 285 7.14 -22.75 -2.40
C ALA A 285 7.96 -23.06 -1.13
N ARG A 286 9.22 -22.58 -1.05
CA ARG A 286 10.08 -22.77 0.12
C ARG A 286 9.55 -22.03 1.35
N LEU A 287 9.01 -20.82 1.16
CA LEU A 287 8.38 -20.04 2.22
C LEU A 287 7.12 -20.75 2.75
N ASP A 288 6.25 -21.20 1.85
CA ASP A 288 5.02 -21.91 2.22
C ASP A 288 5.34 -23.23 2.95
N ALA A 289 6.38 -23.94 2.53
CA ALA A 289 6.85 -25.15 3.21
C ALA A 289 7.42 -24.86 4.61
N HIS A 290 8.15 -23.75 4.77
CA HIS A 290 8.73 -23.32 6.05
C HIS A 290 7.65 -22.85 7.04
N TRP A 291 6.58 -22.24 6.55
CA TRP A 291 5.50 -21.69 7.37
C TRP A 291 4.29 -22.62 7.56
N LYS A 292 4.31 -23.82 6.96
CA LYS A 292 3.16 -24.74 6.93
C LYS A 292 2.62 -25.09 8.32
N ASP A 293 3.50 -25.18 9.32
CA ASP A 293 3.17 -25.62 10.69
C ASP A 293 2.91 -24.43 11.63
N LEU A 294 2.94 -23.19 11.13
CA LEU A 294 2.63 -22.02 11.95
C LEU A 294 1.12 -21.98 12.28
N PRO A 295 0.73 -21.87 13.55
CA PRO A 295 -0.68 -21.73 13.93
C PRO A 295 -1.36 -20.56 13.23
N SER A 296 -0.60 -19.49 12.97
CA SER A 296 -1.07 -18.28 12.31
C SER A 296 -1.54 -18.46 10.87
N VAL A 297 -1.26 -19.61 10.23
CA VAL A 297 -1.76 -19.89 8.88
C VAL A 297 -3.30 -19.87 8.88
N PHE A 298 -3.93 -20.56 9.83
CA PHE A 298 -5.39 -20.70 9.89
C PHE A 298 -6.01 -20.09 11.15
N ASP A 299 -5.20 -19.55 12.06
CA ASP A 299 -5.70 -18.88 13.26
C ASP A 299 -5.21 -17.42 13.35
N PRO A 300 -6.09 -16.43 13.08
CA PRO A 300 -5.74 -15.02 13.24
C PRO A 300 -5.69 -14.56 14.70
N GLU A 301 -6.10 -15.38 15.66
CA GLU A 301 -6.16 -15.03 17.09
C GLU A 301 -4.93 -15.52 17.88
N CYS A 302 -3.99 -16.22 17.21
CA CYS A 302 -2.75 -16.74 17.78
C CYS A 302 -1.65 -15.67 18.07
N TYR A 303 -1.96 -14.37 17.99
CA TYR A 303 -1.03 -13.24 18.23
C TYR A 303 -1.54 -12.24 19.26
#